data_AF-A0A2E1BKE0-F1
#
_entry.id   AF-A0A2E1BKE0-F1
#
_cell.length_a   1.000
_cell.length_b   1.000
_cell.length_c   1.000
_cell.angle_alpha   90.00
_cell.angle_beta   90.00
_cell.angle_gamma   90.00
#
_symmetry.space_group_name_H-M   'P 1'
#
loop_
_entity.id
_entity.type
_entity.pdbx_description
1 polymer ?
#
loop_
_entity_poly.entity_id
_entity_poly.type
_entity_poly.pdbx_seq_one_letter_code
_entity_poly.pdbx_strand_id
1 'polypeptide(L)'
;MFKSSNRFSLYLVICLTLIFAQACEKDFTSLDSDVINSDNAINFETNSIEYPIVTHSKIVDPVQSNNLPSFLLGYNNHAIYGESTSSFLGQMVPDQYSPDFGDNVVLDSVVLTIPYFSRGVETSDEDD
;
A
#
# COMPACT_ATOMS: atom_id res chain seq x y z
N MET A 1 78.07 -29.79 23.65
CA MET A 1 77.01 -29.10 22.89
C MET A 1 75.91 -30.11 22.57
N PHE A 2 74.66 -29.75 22.83
CA PHE A 2 73.51 -30.63 23.08
C PHE A 2 73.28 -31.76 22.05
N LYS A 3 73.18 -33.00 22.55
CA LYS A 3 72.79 -34.19 21.79
C LYS A 3 71.28 -34.39 21.91
N SER A 4 70.58 -34.16 20.80
CA SER A 4 69.12 -34.23 20.68
C SER A 4 68.57 -35.59 21.14
N SER A 5 67.71 -35.56 22.16
CA SER A 5 66.96 -36.73 22.64
C SER A 5 65.60 -36.75 21.94
N ASN A 6 65.42 -37.68 20.99
CA ASN A 6 64.19 -37.89 20.20
C ASN A 6 62.90 -38.00 21.05
N ARG A 7 63.02 -38.42 22.32
CA ARG A 7 61.87 -38.51 23.23
C ARG A 7 61.39 -37.14 23.69
N PHE A 8 62.30 -36.19 23.97
CA PHE A 8 61.94 -34.85 24.43
C PHE A 8 61.29 -34.01 23.32
N SER A 9 61.82 -34.11 22.10
CA SER A 9 61.21 -33.47 20.93
C SER A 9 59.81 -34.01 20.61
N LEU A 10 59.58 -35.33 20.78
CA LEU A 10 58.26 -35.94 20.60
C LEU A 10 57.24 -35.42 21.63
N TYR A 11 57.61 -35.36 22.92
CA TYR A 11 56.72 -34.84 23.96
C TYR A 11 56.38 -33.37 23.74
N LEU A 12 57.33 -32.57 23.26
CA LEU A 12 57.09 -31.16 22.95
C LEU A 12 56.09 -30.99 21.80
N VAL A 13 56.22 -31.79 20.73
CA VAL A 13 55.28 -31.77 19.60
C VAL A 13 53.88 -32.20 20.03
N ILE A 14 53.77 -33.25 20.86
CA ILE A 14 52.48 -33.73 21.38
C ILE A 14 51.80 -32.66 22.24
N CYS A 15 52.54 -32.04 23.18
CA CYS A 15 52.01 -30.93 23.98
C CYS A 15 51.55 -29.77 23.10
N LEU A 16 52.32 -29.40 22.08
CA LEU A 16 51.94 -28.32 21.17
C LEU A 16 50.66 -28.64 20.41
N THR A 17 50.52 -29.87 19.91
CA THR A 17 49.30 -30.31 19.20
C THR A 17 48.06 -30.35 20.11
N LEU A 18 48.23 -30.71 21.38
CA LEU A 18 47.13 -30.70 22.36
C LEU A 18 46.68 -29.28 22.70
N ILE A 19 47.60 -28.32 22.79
CA ILE A 19 47.26 -26.91 23.04
C ILE A 19 46.49 -26.32 21.85
N PHE A 20 46.93 -26.58 20.61
CA PHE A 20 46.21 -26.12 19.41
C PHE A 20 44.85 -26.80 19.22
N ALA A 21 44.68 -28.05 19.66
CA ALA A 21 43.40 -28.74 19.61
C ALA A 21 42.36 -28.17 20.59
N GLN A 22 42.80 -27.57 21.72
CA GLN A 22 41.93 -26.91 22.70
C GLN A 22 41.63 -25.44 22.36
N ALA A 23 42.35 -24.85 21.40
CA ALA A 23 42.18 -23.44 21.02
C ALA A 23 40.99 -23.17 20.07
N CYS A 24 40.10 -24.15 19.85
CA CYS A 24 38.92 -24.00 19.00
C CYS A 24 37.70 -23.46 19.77
N GLU A 25 37.94 -22.56 20.73
CA GLU A 25 36.87 -21.82 21.42
C GLU A 25 36.24 -20.84 20.41
N LYS A 26 34.92 -20.91 20.26
CA LYS A 26 34.16 -20.07 19.33
C LYS A 26 33.41 -19.00 20.11
N ASP A 27 34.13 -18.04 20.65
CA ASP A 27 33.50 -16.88 21.27
C ASP A 27 33.13 -15.86 20.18
N PHE A 28 31.93 -16.03 19.61
CA PHE A 28 31.32 -15.00 18.80
C PHE A 28 30.63 -13.99 19.71
N THR A 29 31.26 -12.84 19.93
CA THR A 29 30.60 -11.69 20.55
C THR A 29 29.59 -11.11 19.56
N SER A 30 28.36 -11.61 19.56
CA SER A 30 27.25 -10.95 18.89
C SER A 30 26.65 -9.88 19.80
N LEU A 31 26.57 -8.66 19.28
CA LEU A 31 25.86 -7.55 19.89
C LEU A 31 24.35 -7.76 19.71
N ASP A 32 23.78 -8.76 20.35
CA ASP A 32 22.34 -8.82 20.58
C ASP A 32 22.06 -9.76 21.74
N SER A 33 21.05 -9.38 22.52
CA SER A 33 20.48 -10.07 23.68
C SER A 33 20.74 -11.60 23.74
N ASP A 34 21.07 -12.11 24.93
CA ASP A 34 21.14 -13.55 25.33
C ASP A 34 19.85 -14.37 24.99
N VAL A 35 18.86 -13.70 24.41
CA VAL A 35 17.63 -14.27 23.84
C VAL A 35 17.86 -14.88 22.45
N ILE A 36 18.89 -14.48 21.68
CA ILE A 36 19.15 -14.93 20.31
C ILE A 36 20.65 -15.26 20.12
N ASN A 37 21.01 -16.55 20.08
CA ASN A 37 22.37 -17.03 19.78
C ASN A 37 22.29 -18.10 18.66
N SER A 38 23.42 -18.39 18.01
CA SER A 38 23.65 -19.46 17.04
C SER A 38 23.13 -20.85 17.44
N ASP A 39 22.84 -21.11 18.73
CA ASP A 39 22.22 -22.35 19.19
C ASP A 39 20.67 -22.33 19.12
N ASN A 40 20.05 -21.15 19.17
CA ASN A 40 18.60 -20.91 19.24
C ASN A 40 18.03 -20.09 18.06
N ALA A 41 18.90 -19.54 17.21
CA ALA A 41 18.60 -18.67 16.07
C ALA A 41 18.68 -19.38 14.70
N ILE A 42 18.69 -20.71 14.68
CA ILE A 42 18.89 -21.50 13.45
C ILE A 42 17.62 -21.73 12.64
N ASN A 43 16.44 -21.51 13.24
CA ASN A 43 15.14 -21.72 12.59
C ASN A 43 14.12 -20.70 13.12
N PHE A 44 14.22 -19.45 12.67
CA PHE A 44 13.11 -18.49 12.79
C PHE A 44 12.12 -18.69 11.63
N GLU A 45 11.54 -19.88 11.52
CA GLU A 45 10.28 -20.03 10.79
C GLU A 45 9.17 -19.49 11.70
N THR A 46 8.93 -18.19 11.60
CA THR A 46 7.69 -17.62 12.11
C THR A 46 6.56 -18.14 11.22
N ASN A 47 5.59 -18.81 11.83
CA ASN A 47 4.36 -19.19 11.13
C ASN A 47 3.73 -17.93 10.53
N SER A 48 3.73 -17.82 9.21
CA SER A 48 2.96 -16.81 8.49
C SER A 48 1.53 -17.29 8.40
N ILE A 49 0.59 -16.48 8.89
CA ILE A 49 -0.83 -16.73 8.73
C ILE A 49 -1.37 -15.56 7.91
N GLU A 50 -1.81 -15.85 6.69
CA GLU A 50 -2.55 -14.90 5.88
C GLU A 50 -4.00 -14.85 6.35
N TYR A 51 -4.47 -13.63 6.67
CA TYR A 51 -5.87 -13.38 6.97
C TYR A 51 -6.52 -12.71 5.76
N PRO A 52 -7.64 -13.25 5.25
CA PRO A 52 -8.38 -12.58 4.19
C PRO A 52 -8.95 -11.26 4.71
N ILE A 53 -8.59 -10.14 4.09
CA ILE A 53 -9.16 -8.83 4.38
C ILE A 53 -10.42 -8.67 3.54
N VAL A 54 -11.59 -8.61 4.20
CA VAL A 54 -12.86 -8.32 3.54
C VAL A 54 -13.13 -6.82 3.66
N THR A 55 -13.04 -6.10 2.54
CA THR A 55 -13.42 -4.68 2.46
C THR A 55 -14.81 -4.55 1.87
N HIS A 56 -15.56 -3.53 2.30
CA HIS A 56 -16.85 -3.19 1.73
C HIS A 56 -17.03 -1.67 1.71
N SER A 57 -17.68 -1.17 0.66
CA SER A 57 -18.11 0.22 0.60
C SER A 57 -19.33 0.40 1.52
N LYS A 58 -19.24 1.32 2.48
CA LYS A 58 -20.35 1.65 3.37
C LYS A 58 -21.00 2.96 2.91
N ILE A 59 -22.30 2.92 2.68
CA ILE A 59 -23.09 4.14 2.46
C ILE A 59 -23.06 4.96 3.75
N VAL A 60 -22.62 6.21 3.65
CA VAL A 60 -22.60 7.17 4.76
C VAL A 60 -23.97 7.82 4.89
N ASP A 61 -24.28 8.32 6.09
CA ASP A 61 -25.47 9.12 6.32
C ASP A 61 -25.46 10.39 5.45
N PRO A 62 -26.64 11.00 5.18
CA PRO A 62 -26.73 12.19 4.37
C PRO A 62 -25.77 13.29 4.84
N VAL A 63 -24.90 13.73 3.95
CA VAL A 63 -23.96 14.82 4.20
C VAL A 63 -24.49 16.12 3.59
N GLN A 64 -24.09 17.24 4.19
CA GLN A 64 -24.40 18.56 3.64
C GLN A 64 -23.69 18.72 2.29
N SER A 65 -24.45 18.79 1.20
CA SER A 65 -23.94 18.89 -0.18
C SER A 65 -24.25 20.23 -0.86
N ASN A 66 -24.54 21.29 -0.09
CA ASN A 66 -24.74 22.63 -0.63
C ASN A 66 -23.41 23.38 -0.78
N ASN A 67 -23.39 24.41 -1.64
CA ASN A 67 -22.23 25.31 -1.80
C ASN A 67 -20.93 24.65 -2.27
N LEU A 68 -21.02 23.48 -2.94
CA LEU A 68 -19.88 22.82 -3.54
C LEU A 68 -19.37 23.61 -4.75
N PRO A 69 -18.04 23.70 -4.98
CA PRO A 69 -17.48 24.40 -6.14
C PRO A 69 -17.79 23.69 -7.48
N SER A 70 -18.12 22.41 -7.43
CA SER A 70 -18.57 21.61 -8.58
C SER A 70 -19.45 20.46 -8.09
N PHE A 71 -20.34 20.00 -8.96
CA PHE A 71 -21.22 18.85 -8.69
C PHE A 71 -20.83 17.68 -9.58
N LEU A 72 -20.85 16.47 -9.03
CA LEU A 72 -20.70 15.25 -9.81
C LEU A 72 -22.03 14.87 -10.45
N LEU A 73 -21.98 14.47 -11.72
CA LEU A 73 -23.10 13.96 -12.48
C LEU A 73 -22.67 12.73 -13.27
N GLY A 74 -23.45 11.66 -13.18
CA GLY A 74 -23.30 10.47 -14.01
C GLY A 74 -22.95 9.22 -13.24
N TYR A 75 -22.37 8.25 -13.95
CA TYR A 75 -22.05 6.92 -13.46
C TYR A 75 -20.55 6.69 -13.55
N ASN A 76 -19.99 6.06 -12.52
CA ASN A 76 -18.60 5.63 -12.48
C ASN A 76 -18.53 4.18 -11.98
N ASN A 77 -17.74 3.34 -12.65
CA ASN A 77 -17.40 2.01 -12.18
C ASN A 77 -15.90 1.97 -11.91
N HIS A 78 -15.52 1.90 -10.64
CA HIS A 78 -14.14 1.88 -10.20
C HIS A 78 -13.71 0.44 -9.88
N ALA A 79 -12.55 0.01 -10.38
CA ALA A 79 -12.04 -1.35 -10.20
C ALA A 79 -12.02 -1.82 -8.72
N ILE A 80 -11.69 -0.91 -7.80
CA ILE A 80 -11.62 -1.20 -6.35
C ILE A 80 -12.92 -0.87 -5.59
N TYR A 81 -13.62 0.20 -5.97
CA TYR A 81 -14.72 0.76 -5.16
C TYR A 81 -16.11 0.40 -5.70
N GLY A 82 -16.15 -0.24 -6.87
CA GLY A 82 -17.37 -0.64 -7.55
C GLY A 82 -18.12 0.54 -8.18
N GLU A 83 -19.42 0.37 -8.28
CA GLU A 83 -20.32 1.29 -8.96
C GLU A 83 -20.71 2.48 -8.07
N SER A 84 -20.64 3.68 -8.61
CA SER A 84 -21.09 4.91 -7.97
C SER A 84 -21.91 5.75 -8.96
N THR A 85 -23.11 6.14 -8.54
CA THR A 85 -23.99 7.02 -9.31
C THR A 85 -24.12 8.35 -8.60
N SER A 86 -23.80 9.43 -9.32
CA SER A 86 -23.87 10.81 -8.81
C SER A 86 -24.98 11.59 -9.50
N SER A 87 -25.76 12.30 -8.70
CA SER A 87 -26.78 13.24 -9.16
C SER A 87 -26.68 14.52 -8.34
N PHE A 88 -27.16 15.63 -8.89
CA PHE A 88 -27.20 16.90 -8.19
C PHE A 88 -28.57 17.56 -8.34
N LEU A 89 -28.96 18.34 -7.34
CA LEU A 89 -30.16 19.14 -7.36
C LEU A 89 -29.77 20.61 -7.60
N GLY A 90 -30.20 21.16 -8.72
CA GLY A 90 -30.04 22.57 -9.05
C GLY A 90 -31.38 23.28 -9.18
N GLN A 91 -31.42 24.56 -8.85
CA GLN A 91 -32.55 25.45 -9.15
C GLN A 91 -32.11 26.46 -10.20
N MET A 92 -32.91 26.62 -11.26
CA MET A 92 -32.73 27.69 -12.24
C MET A 92 -33.67 28.85 -11.92
N VAL A 93 -33.15 30.07 -12.01
CA VAL A 93 -33.91 31.30 -11.88
C VAL A 93 -33.75 32.08 -13.19
N PRO A 94 -34.84 32.53 -13.83
CA PRO A 94 -34.73 33.32 -15.03
C PRO A 94 -34.15 34.70 -14.72
N ASP A 95 -33.33 35.23 -15.64
CA ASP A 95 -32.75 36.58 -15.50
C ASP A 95 -33.82 37.68 -15.57
N GLN A 96 -34.90 37.43 -16.30
CA GLN A 96 -36.04 38.33 -16.44
C GLN A 96 -37.36 37.57 -16.36
N TYR A 97 -38.27 38.13 -15.57
CA TYR A 97 -39.66 37.68 -15.52
C TYR A 97 -40.49 38.43 -16.58
N SER A 98 -41.42 37.72 -17.21
CA SER A 98 -42.33 38.27 -18.24
C SER A 98 -41.64 38.94 -19.43
N PRO A 99 -40.79 38.22 -20.18
CA PRO A 99 -40.29 38.72 -21.47
C PRO A 99 -41.45 39.00 -22.45
N ASP A 100 -41.36 40.10 -23.19
CA ASP A 100 -42.25 40.40 -24.31
C ASP A 100 -41.70 39.77 -25.58
N PHE A 101 -42.51 38.96 -26.24
CA PHE A 101 -42.17 38.23 -27.46
C PHE A 101 -42.90 38.76 -28.70
N GLY A 102 -43.72 39.81 -28.57
CA GLY A 102 -44.53 40.39 -29.65
C GLY A 102 -45.80 39.60 -30.01
N ASP A 103 -46.44 40.00 -31.11
CA ASP A 103 -47.70 39.43 -31.58
C ASP A 103 -47.51 38.12 -32.37
N ASN A 104 -48.43 37.17 -32.20
CA ASN A 104 -48.44 35.87 -32.89
C ASN A 104 -47.20 34.99 -32.65
N VAL A 105 -46.52 35.14 -31.51
CA VAL A 105 -45.42 34.24 -31.13
C VAL A 105 -45.92 32.81 -30.89
N VAL A 106 -45.14 31.84 -31.37
CA VAL A 106 -45.33 30.41 -31.09
C VAL A 106 -44.06 29.88 -30.44
N LEU A 107 -44.19 29.24 -29.28
CA LEU A 107 -43.09 28.54 -28.63
C LEU A 107 -42.74 27.30 -29.46
N ASP A 108 -41.49 27.22 -29.92
CA ASP A 108 -40.97 26.06 -30.65
C ASP A 108 -40.18 25.12 -29.72
N SER A 109 -39.13 25.62 -29.06
CA SER A 109 -38.28 24.81 -28.18
C SER A 109 -37.72 25.58 -26.98
N VAL A 110 -37.41 24.82 -25.92
CA VAL A 110 -36.67 25.28 -24.74
C VAL A 110 -35.42 24.42 -24.64
N VAL A 111 -34.25 25.06 -24.71
CA VAL A 111 -32.95 24.38 -24.72
C VAL A 111 -32.22 24.66 -23.40
N LEU A 112 -31.83 23.60 -22.70
CA LEU A 112 -30.97 23.68 -21.52
C LEU A 112 -29.61 23.08 -21.88
N THR A 113 -28.55 23.89 -21.78
CA THR A 113 -27.17 23.46 -22.01
C THR A 113 -26.43 23.37 -20.68
N ILE A 114 -26.02 22.16 -20.29
CA ILE A 114 -25.22 21.94 -19.08
C ILE A 114 -23.79 21.63 -19.52
N PRO A 115 -22.80 22.49 -19.21
CA PRO A 115 -21.41 22.18 -19.50
C PRO A 115 -20.94 21.00 -18.63
N TYR A 116 -20.38 19.98 -19.27
CA TYR A 116 -19.89 18.78 -18.62
C TYR A 116 -18.39 18.61 -18.89
N PHE A 117 -17.59 18.66 -17.82
CA PHE A 117 -16.15 18.38 -17.91
C PHE A 117 -15.92 16.90 -17.64
N SER A 118 -15.68 16.13 -18.71
CA SER A 118 -15.20 14.75 -18.61
C SER A 118 -13.74 14.72 -19.04
N ARG A 119 -12.89 14.12 -18.19
CA ARG A 119 -11.54 13.72 -18.58
C ARG A 119 -11.59 12.21 -18.77
N GLY A 120 -11.52 11.75 -20.02
CA GLY A 120 -11.35 10.33 -20.30
C GLY A 120 -10.06 9.87 -19.64
N VAL A 121 -10.16 9.07 -18.58
CA VAL A 121 -9.01 8.36 -18.07
C VAL A 121 -8.98 7.08 -18.88
N GLU A 122 -8.08 7.00 -19.85
CA GLU A 122 -7.71 5.71 -20.42
C GLU A 122 -7.23 4.85 -19.26
N THR A 123 -7.99 3.82 -18.91
CA THR A 123 -7.47 2.76 -18.08
C THR A 123 -6.52 1.98 -18.97
N SER A 124 -5.22 2.22 -18.80
CA SER A 124 -4.20 1.33 -19.32
C SER A 124 -4.41 0.00 -18.62
N ASP A 125 -5.09 -0.93 -19.30
CA ASP A 125 -5.22 -2.34 -18.91
C ASP A 125 -3.88 -3.07 -19.18
N GLU A 126 -2.76 -2.45 -18.76
CA GLU A 126 -1.45 -3.09 -18.76
C GLU A 126 -1.23 -3.65 -17.36
N ASP A 127 -1.80 -4.84 -17.17
CA ASP A 127 -1.35 -5.80 -16.17
C ASP A 127 0.13 -6.12 -16.44
N ASP A 128 1.02 -5.61 -15.60
CA ASP A 128 2.41 -6.08 -15.41
C ASP A 128 2.61 -6.45 -13.93
#